data_AF-A0A355FUK1-F1
#
_entry.id   AF-A0A355FUK1-F1
#
_cell.length_a   1.000
_cell.length_b   1.000
_cell.length_c   1.000
_cell.angle_alpha   90.00
_cell.angle_beta   90.00
_cell.angle_gamma   90.00
#
_symmetry.space_group_name_H-M   'P 1'
#
loop_
_entity.id
_entity.type
_entity.pdbx_description
1 polymer ?
#
loop_
_entity_poly.entity_id
_entity_poly.type
_entity_poly.pdbx_seq_one_letter_code
_entity_poly.pdbx_strand_id
1 'polypeptide(L)'
;MQYASLALTLLFFLSGSFTVHATTRNLSAEVAVKTTIDHVVVYQQGAQIERIAEVDLGSGLSTIIFEGLHTAIDPAQLRLTGSGPFQVLSISHRYHTDTLSGAGSAEERNRLLL
;
A
#
# COMPACT_ATOMS: atom_id res chain seq x y z
N MET A 1 -48.64 -8.61 -48.00
CA MET A 1 -47.80 -7.48 -47.52
C MET A 1 -47.34 -7.70 -46.06
N GLN A 2 -46.94 -8.93 -45.66
CA GLN A 2 -46.64 -9.25 -44.24
C GLN A 2 -45.25 -9.88 -44.01
N TYR A 3 -44.58 -10.34 -45.07
CA TYR A 3 -43.23 -10.91 -45.00
C TYR A 3 -42.11 -9.86 -45.09
N ALA A 4 -42.39 -8.68 -45.65
CA ALA A 4 -41.40 -7.59 -45.74
C ALA A 4 -41.05 -6.97 -44.38
N SER A 5 -42.01 -6.97 -43.44
CA SER A 5 -41.82 -6.40 -42.09
C SER A 5 -41.04 -7.33 -41.15
N LEU A 6 -41.07 -8.65 -41.39
CA LEU A 6 -40.35 -9.65 -40.58
C LEU A 6 -38.87 -9.78 -40.97
N ALA A 7 -38.53 -9.55 -42.25
CA ALA A 7 -37.16 -9.58 -42.74
C ALA A 7 -36.31 -8.42 -42.19
N LEU A 8 -36.92 -7.26 -41.92
CA LEU A 8 -36.23 -6.07 -41.43
C LEU A 8 -35.84 -6.19 -39.94
N THR A 9 -36.61 -6.93 -39.16
CA THR A 9 -36.33 -7.19 -37.73
C THR A 9 -35.21 -8.22 -37.51
N LEU A 10 -34.91 -9.08 -38.49
CA LEU A 10 -33.84 -10.07 -38.38
C LEU A 10 -32.45 -9.46 -38.61
N LEU A 11 -32.37 -8.35 -39.36
CA LEU A 11 -31.12 -7.66 -39.67
C LEU A 11 -30.62 -6.75 -38.53
N PHE A 12 -31.48 -6.45 -37.55
CA PHE A 12 -31.13 -5.65 -36.37
C PHE A 12 -30.55 -6.47 -35.21
N PHE A 13 -30.56 -7.82 -35.29
CA PHE A 13 -29.92 -8.69 -34.29
C PHE A 13 -28.41 -8.89 -34.53
N LEU A 14 -27.86 -8.33 -35.61
CA LEU A 14 -26.44 -8.44 -35.98
C LEU A 14 -25.66 -7.13 -35.77
N SER A 15 -26.23 -6.13 -35.10
CA SER A 15 -25.48 -4.96 -34.62
C SER A 15 -24.94 -5.27 -33.23
N GLY A 16 -23.66 -5.68 -33.21
CA GLY A 16 -22.94 -6.11 -32.02
C GLY A 16 -23.09 -5.13 -30.86
N SER A 17 -23.63 -5.64 -29.75
CA SER A 17 -23.54 -4.98 -28.45
C SER A 17 -22.10 -5.08 -27.97
N PHE A 18 -21.28 -4.08 -28.31
CA PHE A 18 -19.94 -3.96 -27.75
C PHE A 18 -20.07 -3.40 -26.33
N THR A 19 -20.21 -4.30 -25.34
CA THR A 19 -20.26 -3.93 -23.92
C THR A 19 -18.88 -3.48 -23.46
N VAL A 20 -18.68 -2.15 -23.44
CA VAL A 20 -17.49 -1.52 -22.87
C VAL A 20 -17.46 -1.81 -21.37
N HIS A 21 -16.62 -2.75 -20.95
CA HIS A 21 -16.32 -2.96 -19.54
C HIS A 21 -15.36 -1.86 -19.09
N ALA A 22 -15.86 -0.92 -18.30
CA ALA A 22 -15.01 0.04 -17.61
C ALA A 22 -14.22 -0.71 -16.52
N THR A 23 -12.93 -0.97 -16.77
CA THR A 23 -12.00 -1.38 -15.71
C THR A 23 -11.84 -0.23 -14.73
N THR A 24 -12.45 -0.35 -13.55
CA THR A 24 -12.14 0.54 -12.43
C THR A 24 -10.72 0.21 -11.97
N ARG A 25 -9.78 1.12 -12.21
CA ARG A 25 -8.46 1.03 -11.60
C ARG A 25 -8.62 1.34 -10.11
N ASN A 26 -8.49 0.32 -9.26
CA ASN A 26 -8.35 0.53 -7.82
C ASN A 26 -7.03 1.29 -7.59
N LEU A 27 -7.12 2.61 -7.42
CA LEU A 27 -6.01 3.40 -6.91
C LEU A 27 -5.83 3.01 -5.45
N SER A 28 -4.78 2.24 -5.14
CA SER A 28 -4.37 2.05 -3.76
C SER A 28 -3.81 3.37 -3.25
N ALA A 29 -4.38 3.90 -2.17
CA ALA A 29 -3.82 5.07 -1.51
C ALA A 29 -2.62 4.63 -0.65
N GLU A 30 -1.44 5.17 -0.94
CA GLU A 30 -0.26 4.99 -0.09
C GLU A 30 -0.28 6.05 1.02
N VAL A 31 -0.33 5.60 2.27
CA VAL A 31 -0.41 6.48 3.44
C VAL A 31 0.82 6.25 4.31
N ALA A 32 1.76 7.19 4.26
CA ALA A 32 2.92 7.19 5.12
C ALA A 32 2.53 7.66 6.53
N VAL A 33 2.73 6.80 7.53
CA VAL A 33 2.38 7.07 8.92
C VAL A 33 3.64 7.38 9.71
N LYS A 34 3.70 8.60 10.25
CA LYS A 34 4.76 9.00 11.19
C LYS A 34 4.50 8.35 12.54
N THR A 35 5.50 7.64 13.05
CA THR A 35 5.46 7.03 14.38
C THR A 35 6.42 7.73 15.31
N THR A 36 6.07 7.79 16.59
CA THR A 36 6.98 8.23 17.65
C THR A 36 7.15 7.10 18.66
N ILE A 37 8.18 7.19 19.49
CA ILE A 37 8.41 6.23 20.57
C ILE A 37 7.42 6.55 21.69
N ASP A 38 6.60 5.57 22.05
CA ASP A 38 5.62 5.70 23.12
C ASP A 38 6.25 5.32 24.45
N HIS A 39 6.85 4.12 24.50
CA HIS A 39 7.43 3.58 25.72
C HIS A 39 8.78 2.88 25.45
N VAL A 40 9.68 2.96 26.43
CA VAL A 40 10.98 2.28 26.39
C VAL A 40 11.23 1.60 27.73
N VAL A 41 11.44 0.29 27.70
CA VAL A 41 11.92 -0.48 28.85
C VAL A 41 13.38 -0.85 28.62
N VAL A 42 14.27 -0.39 29.50
CA VAL A 42 15.71 -0.62 29.37
C VAL A 42 16.14 -1.77 30.26
N TYR A 43 16.91 -2.69 29.69
CA TYR A 43 17.56 -3.83 30.34
C TYR A 43 19.07 -3.71 30.20
N GLN A 44 19.84 -4.52 30.93
CA GLN A 44 21.30 -4.50 30.82
C GLN A 44 21.81 -4.87 29.41
N GLN A 45 21.05 -5.68 28.68
CA GLN A 45 21.43 -6.22 27.37
C GLN A 45 20.79 -5.46 26.20
N GLY A 46 20.04 -4.39 26.45
CA GLY A 46 19.36 -3.64 25.41
C GLY A 46 18.09 -2.96 25.89
N ALA A 47 17.23 -2.57 24.97
CA ALA A 47 15.96 -1.93 25.31
C ALA A 47 14.82 -2.50 24.46
N GLN A 48 13.66 -2.65 25.07
CA GLN A 48 12.40 -2.89 24.39
C GLN A 48 11.76 -1.53 24.09
N ILE A 49 11.43 -1.30 22.83
CA ILE A 49 10.84 -0.04 22.36
C ILE A 49 9.44 -0.36 21.84
N GLU A 50 8.44 0.33 22.37
CA GLU A 50 7.06 0.27 21.91
C GLU A 50 6.71 1.55 21.14
N ARG A 51 6.00 1.38 20.02
CA ARG A 51 5.49 2.48 19.18
C ARG A 51 4.04 2.22 18.87
N ILE A 52 3.21 3.24 19.07
CA ILE A 52 1.79 3.22 18.75
C ILE A 52 1.51 4.35 17.77
N ALA A 53 0.70 4.08 16.76
CA ALA A 53 0.24 5.10 15.82
C ALA A 53 -1.21 4.80 15.44
N GLU A 54 -2.01 5.86 15.40
CA GLU A 54 -3.40 5.83 14.96
C GLU A 54 -3.52 6.51 13.60
N VAL A 55 -4.31 5.93 12.71
CA VAL A 55 -4.53 6.47 11.37
C VAL A 55 -5.98 6.26 10.97
N ASP A 56 -6.61 7.35 10.53
CA ASP A 56 -7.95 7.29 9.94
C ASP A 56 -7.84 6.93 8.46
N LEU A 57 -8.47 5.82 8.07
CA LEU A 57 -8.48 5.34 6.70
C LEU A 57 -9.84 5.56 6.06
N GLY A 58 -9.82 6.09 4.83
CA GLY A 58 -11.01 6.13 3.99
C GLY A 58 -11.42 4.74 3.51
N SER A 59 -12.64 4.62 2.98
CA SER A 59 -13.09 3.40 2.32
C SER A 59 -12.27 3.11 1.06
N GLY A 60 -11.86 1.85 0.88
CA GLY A 60 -11.16 1.40 -0.31
C GLY A 60 -9.87 0.67 0.02
N LEU A 61 -9.06 0.42 -1.00
CA LEU A 61 -7.75 -0.20 -0.84
C LEU A 61 -6.74 0.85 -0.38
N SER A 62 -6.09 0.59 0.75
CA SER A 62 -5.03 1.45 1.30
C SER A 62 -3.80 0.63 1.64
N THR A 63 -2.63 1.17 1.31
CA THR A 63 -1.33 0.64 1.74
C THR A 63 -0.76 1.58 2.79
N ILE A 64 -0.64 1.10 4.03
CA ILE A 64 -0.03 1.87 5.12
C ILE A 64 1.47 1.59 5.15
N ILE A 65 2.28 2.64 5.26
CA ILE A 65 3.73 2.52 5.32
C ILE A 65 4.25 3.13 6.62
N PHE A 66 4.95 2.29 7.38
CA PHE A 66 5.68 2.67 8.58
C PHE A 66 7.18 2.75 8.25
N GLU A 67 7.77 3.93 8.44
CA GLU A 67 9.19 4.18 8.17
C GLU A 67 9.97 4.43 9.48
N GLY A 68 11.30 4.28 9.42
CA GLY A 68 12.17 4.54 10.57
C GLY A 68 11.96 3.57 11.73
N LEU A 69 11.47 2.36 11.44
CA LEU A 69 11.44 1.24 12.38
C LEU A 69 12.85 0.66 12.54
N HIS A 70 13.12 0.10 13.71
CA HIS A 70 14.42 -0.52 13.98
C HIS A 70 14.63 -1.76 13.10
N THR A 71 15.84 -1.93 12.58
CA THR A 71 16.17 -3.02 11.63
C THR A 71 16.16 -4.41 12.27
N ALA A 72 16.15 -4.54 13.59
CA ALA A 72 15.97 -5.82 14.28
C ALA A 72 14.52 -6.07 14.73
N ILE A 73 13.53 -5.37 14.13
CA ILE A 73 12.12 -5.60 14.44
C ILE A 73 11.71 -7.03 14.03
N ASP A 74 11.03 -7.73 14.93
CA ASP A 74 10.38 -9.01 14.64
C ASP A 74 8.99 -8.74 14.02
N PRO A 75 8.73 -9.11 12.76
CA PRO A 75 7.43 -8.91 12.11
C PRO A 75 6.28 -9.62 12.85
N ALA A 76 6.55 -10.68 13.60
CA ALA A 76 5.54 -11.39 14.38
C ALA A 76 5.01 -10.57 15.58
N GLN A 77 5.76 -9.56 16.01
CA GLN A 77 5.35 -8.64 17.08
C GLN A 77 4.51 -7.46 16.55
N LEU A 78 4.31 -7.35 15.23
CA LEU A 78 3.45 -6.32 14.66
C LEU A 78 1.99 -6.64 14.97
N ARG A 79 1.34 -5.75 15.71
CA ARG A 79 -0.09 -5.85 16.02
C ARG A 79 -0.85 -4.71 15.34
N LEU A 80 -1.89 -5.08 14.59
CA LEU A 80 -2.82 -4.14 13.98
C LEU A 80 -4.20 -4.32 14.64
N THR A 81 -4.77 -3.21 15.08
CA THR A 81 -6.14 -3.13 15.59
C THR A 81 -6.85 -1.96 14.91
N GLY A 82 -8.14 -2.09 14.66
CA GLY A 82 -8.93 -1.03 14.05
C GLY A 82 -10.39 -1.16 14.41
N SER A 83 -11.10 -0.03 14.36
CA SER A 83 -12.54 0.03 14.49
C SER A 83 -13.22 -0.05 13.12
N GLY A 84 -14.19 -0.94 12.97
CA GLY A 84 -14.97 -1.10 11.73
C GLY A 84 -14.60 -2.34 10.91
N PRO A 85 -15.33 -2.61 9.81
CA PRO A 85 -15.06 -3.75 8.95
C PRO A 85 -13.84 -3.47 8.05
N PHE A 86 -12.76 -4.22 8.26
CA PHE A 86 -11.59 -4.19 7.39
C PHE A 86 -11.00 -5.59 7.22
N GLN A 87 -10.22 -5.79 6.17
CA GLN A 87 -9.46 -7.02 5.92
C GLN A 87 -8.01 -6.67 5.63
N VAL A 88 -7.10 -7.35 6.30
CA VAL A 88 -5.67 -7.28 5.99
C VAL A 88 -5.39 -8.21 4.82
N LEU A 89 -4.96 -7.65 3.70
CA LEU A 89 -4.64 -8.43 2.50
C LEU A 89 -3.23 -9.00 2.57
N SER A 90 -2.27 -8.18 3.00
CA SER A 90 -0.88 -8.58 3.17
C SER A 90 -0.17 -7.65 4.13
N ILE A 91 0.89 -8.17 4.75
CA ILE A 91 1.86 -7.41 5.53
C ILE A 91 3.22 -7.74 4.93
N SER A 92 3.98 -6.72 4.55
CA SER A 92 5.33 -6.86 4.03
C SER A 92 6.29 -5.97 4.78
N HIS A 93 7.55 -6.40 4.85
CA HIS A 93 8.62 -5.67 5.52
C HIS A 93 9.83 -5.57 4.58
N ARG A 94 10.46 -4.39 4.53
CA ARG A 94 11.65 -4.13 3.72
C ARG A 94 12.77 -3.56 4.60
N TYR A 95 13.93 -4.19 4.59
CA TYR A 95 15.13 -3.62 5.21
C TYR A 95 15.71 -2.57 4.29
N HIS A 96 15.84 -1.34 4.78
CA HIS A 96 16.62 -0.31 4.10
C HIS A 96 18.01 -0.28 4.72
N THR A 97 18.98 -0.94 4.08
CA THR A 97 20.39 -0.88 4.46
C THR A 97 21.10 0.05 3.51
N ASP A 98 21.40 1.27 3.96
CA ASP A 98 22.35 2.13 3.26
C ASP A 98 23.75 1.57 3.50
N THR A 99 24.25 0.80 2.55
CA THR A 99 25.63 0.32 2.59
C THR A 99 26.57 1.50 2.33
N LEU A 100 27.79 1.48 2.88
CA LEU A 100 28.79 2.54 2.67
C LEU A 100 29.12 2.83 1.18
N SER A 101 28.75 1.93 0.27
CA SER A 101 28.91 2.07 -1.18
C SER A 101 27.62 2.45 -1.92
N GLY A 102 26.53 2.71 -1.19
CA GLY A 102 25.23 3.09 -1.73
C GLY A 102 25.29 4.40 -2.51
N ALA A 103 24.40 4.56 -3.50
CA ALA A 103 24.35 5.72 -4.39
C ALA A 103 24.26 7.05 -3.60
N GLY A 104 23.47 7.10 -2.53
CA GLY A 104 23.33 8.30 -1.69
C GLY A 104 24.63 8.68 -0.96
N SER A 105 25.38 7.70 -0.48
CA SER A 105 26.71 7.93 0.15
C SER A 105 27.75 8.41 -0.86
N ALA A 106 27.65 8.00 -2.13
CA ALA A 106 28.54 8.48 -3.20
C ALA A 106 28.25 9.94 -3.56
N GLU A 107 26.97 10.32 -3.66
CA GLU A 107 26.53 11.69 -3.92
C GLU A 107 26.91 12.64 -2.78
N GLU A 108 26.70 12.21 -1.52
CA GLU A 108 27.08 13.01 -0.35
C GLU A 108 28.60 13.22 -0.26
N ARG A 109 29.40 12.18 -0.52
CA ARG A 109 30.86 12.33 -0.61
C ARG A 109 31.27 13.35 -1.66
N ASN A 110 30.65 13.33 -2.84
CA ASN A 110 30.97 14.29 -3.90
C ASN A 110 30.59 15.72 -3.51
N ARG A 111 29.50 15.90 -2.74
CA ARG A 111 29.08 17.21 -2.21
C ARG A 111 30.06 17.78 -1.18
N LEU A 112 30.70 16.93 -0.38
CA LEU A 112 31.65 17.34 0.67
C LEU A 112 33.06 17.63 0.13
N LEU A 113 33.35 17.30 -1.13
CA LEU A 113 34.64 17.53 -1.79
C LEU A 113 34.67 18.82 -2.63
N LEU A 114 33.60 19.62 -2.60
CA LEU A 114 33.46 20.94 -3.24
C LEU A 114 33.44 22.04 -2.17
#